data_AF-A0A934DVB6-F1
#
_entry.id   AF-A0A934DVB6-F1
#
_cell.length_a   1.000
_cell.length_b   1.000
_cell.length_c   1.000
_cell.angle_alpha   90.00
_cell.angle_beta   90.00
_cell.angle_gamma   90.00
#
_symmetry.space_group_name_H-M   'P 1'
#
loop_
_entity.id
_entity.type
_entity.pdbx_description
1 polymer ?
#
loop_
_entity_poly.entity_id
_entity_poly.type
_entity_poly.pdbx_seq_one_letter_code
_entity_poly.pdbx_strand_id
1 'polypeptide(L)'
;MSPASFTKTRSLAQRVARLASESLGAPMWLRDYPAQAEGDLDYAVIGVDHGGLWRALAAVNSIDSAAVLSSRAAAPALVGFTLNDARSCEACSAVIADYVRNGSLDELPFNALDAAFGLLDALRQTIEVPGGRWRPSVWGQWEGSTASGTSIELGGDGDLEWNHLVQLTQAADGVDAVFPAAAMAASPIRFHLRAPQDFLGALQDMLGRVRDTVDGRATFRNRALPLGQAGERIRQRLKAARAVRGTFALQWSEGKGFPSGWPDGVIWRNDHLGQHACVLLRESERGVHVSAGGCEETFTRQDDLDAWLPRILSAVEEEGSRLTADKLEPGRSYGVIAEFAWGGRTFTPGQVLRFEKADYVPRDAYHLYQFRGQSPGTPDLLLAEASDSDLVLLRRLHEILAPRSARS
;
A
#
# COMPACT_ATOMS: atom_id res chain seq x y z
N MET A 1 6.09 -18.98 -8.51
CA MET A 1 6.05 -20.22 -7.67
C MET A 1 5.68 -21.40 -8.56
N SER A 2 6.41 -22.52 -8.48
CA SER A 2 6.27 -23.65 -9.43
C SER A 2 5.16 -24.64 -9.04
N PRO A 3 4.51 -25.35 -9.99
CA PRO A 3 3.55 -26.44 -9.71
C PRO A 3 4.02 -27.51 -8.70
N ALA A 4 5.34 -27.64 -8.50
CA ALA A 4 5.94 -28.53 -7.52
C ALA A 4 5.66 -28.10 -6.05
N SER A 5 5.46 -26.81 -5.76
CA SER A 5 5.15 -26.34 -4.40
C SER A 5 3.75 -26.75 -3.96
N PHE A 6 2.76 -26.60 -4.84
CA PHE A 6 1.37 -26.99 -4.56
C PHE A 6 1.24 -28.49 -4.29
N THR A 7 1.95 -29.30 -5.06
CA THR A 7 1.96 -30.76 -4.89
C THR A 7 2.44 -31.16 -3.49
N LYS A 8 3.43 -30.43 -2.94
CA LYS A 8 3.94 -30.64 -1.58
C LYS A 8 2.89 -30.22 -0.53
N THR A 9 2.28 -29.03 -0.67
CA THR A 9 1.21 -28.54 0.21
C THR A 9 0.03 -29.51 0.27
N ARG A 10 -0.42 -29.98 -0.89
CA ARG A 10 -1.53 -30.92 -1.00
C ARG A 10 -1.21 -32.27 -0.38
N SER A 11 -0.02 -32.82 -0.67
CA SER A 11 0.43 -34.11 -0.12
C SER A 11 0.54 -34.07 1.40
N LEU A 12 1.03 -32.95 1.93
CA LEU A 12 1.10 -32.67 3.36
C LEU A 12 -0.29 -32.60 4.00
N ALA A 13 -1.21 -31.85 3.40
CA ALA A 13 -2.57 -31.72 3.91
C ALA A 13 -3.35 -33.05 3.84
N GLN A 14 -3.17 -33.83 2.76
CA GLN A 14 -3.71 -35.19 2.63
C GLN A 14 -3.20 -36.12 3.74
N ARG A 15 -1.90 -36.05 4.05
CA ARG A 15 -1.31 -36.85 5.12
C ARG A 15 -1.92 -36.48 6.48
N VAL A 16 -2.06 -35.20 6.78
CA VAL A 16 -2.66 -34.72 8.04
C VAL A 16 -4.14 -35.12 8.11
N ALA A 17 -4.92 -34.93 7.04
CA ALA A 17 -6.33 -35.30 6.98
C ALA A 17 -6.54 -36.81 7.17
N ARG A 18 -5.69 -37.65 6.56
CA ARG A 18 -5.76 -39.10 6.75
C ARG A 18 -5.48 -39.50 8.20
N LEU A 19 -4.39 -39.02 8.78
CA LEU A 19 -4.01 -39.33 10.17
C LEU A 19 -5.06 -38.86 11.19
N ALA A 20 -5.66 -37.69 10.95
CA ALA A 20 -6.78 -37.19 11.74
C ALA A 20 -8.02 -38.08 11.56
N SER A 21 -8.40 -38.42 10.32
CA SER A 21 -9.56 -39.28 10.05
C SER A 21 -9.46 -40.65 10.71
N GLU A 22 -8.29 -41.29 10.62
CA GLU A 22 -7.99 -42.58 11.28
C GLU A 22 -8.11 -42.49 12.80
N SER A 23 -7.68 -41.38 13.39
CA SER A 23 -7.74 -41.16 14.84
C SER A 23 -9.13 -40.79 15.36
N LEU A 24 -9.97 -40.20 14.50
CA LEU A 24 -11.30 -39.68 14.85
C LEU A 24 -12.44 -40.62 14.49
N GLY A 25 -12.22 -41.58 13.57
CA GLY A 25 -13.28 -42.42 13.05
C GLY A 25 -14.32 -41.66 12.22
N ALA A 26 -14.00 -40.44 11.79
CA ALA A 26 -14.86 -39.57 11.00
C ALA A 26 -14.16 -39.19 9.67
N PRO A 27 -14.90 -39.07 8.56
CA PRO A 27 -14.33 -38.62 7.30
C PRO A 27 -13.90 -37.15 7.40
N MET A 28 -12.63 -36.89 7.11
CA MET A 28 -12.10 -35.53 6.95
C MET A 28 -12.28 -35.13 5.48
N TRP A 29 -12.69 -33.90 5.22
CA TRP A 29 -12.64 -33.34 3.88
C TRP A 29 -11.37 -32.52 3.69
N LEU A 30 -10.93 -32.48 2.44
CA LEU A 30 -9.80 -31.67 2.01
C LEU A 30 -10.27 -30.82 0.84
N ARG A 31 -10.03 -29.51 0.92
CA ARG A 31 -10.31 -28.59 -0.17
C ARG A 31 -9.06 -27.86 -0.61
N ASP A 32 -8.89 -27.86 -1.92
CA ASP A 32 -7.73 -27.33 -2.60
C ASP A 32 -8.02 -25.91 -3.08
N TYR A 33 -7.15 -24.96 -2.73
CA TYR A 33 -7.15 -23.58 -3.21
C TYR A 33 -5.79 -23.31 -3.87
N PRO A 34 -5.58 -23.78 -5.12
CA PRO A 34 -4.31 -23.63 -5.81
C PRO A 34 -4.00 -22.17 -6.10
N ALA A 35 -2.71 -21.82 -6.03
CA ALA A 35 -2.12 -20.59 -6.52
C ALA A 35 -2.48 -20.41 -8.00
N GLN A 36 -2.99 -19.24 -8.34
CA GLN A 36 -3.40 -18.94 -9.71
C GLN A 36 -2.38 -18.08 -10.46
N ALA A 37 -1.38 -17.52 -9.78
CA ALA A 37 -0.24 -16.86 -10.41
C ALA A 37 1.04 -16.93 -9.55
N GLU A 38 2.12 -16.36 -10.09
CA GLU A 38 3.41 -16.28 -9.42
C GLU A 38 3.34 -15.35 -8.19
N GLY A 39 3.69 -15.88 -7.01
CA GLY A 39 3.63 -15.14 -5.74
C GLY A 39 2.35 -15.39 -4.94
N ASP A 40 1.35 -16.06 -5.52
CA ASP A 40 0.18 -16.55 -4.78
C ASP A 40 0.59 -17.59 -3.74
N LEU A 41 -0.11 -17.58 -2.60
CA LEU A 41 -0.08 -18.65 -1.62
C LEU A 41 -1.05 -19.77 -2.04
N ASP A 42 -0.48 -20.95 -2.20
CA ASP A 42 -1.19 -22.22 -2.28
C ASP A 42 -1.82 -22.56 -0.92
N TYR A 43 -3.12 -22.84 -0.85
CA TYR A 43 -3.74 -23.35 0.38
C TYR A 43 -4.40 -24.71 0.18
N ALA A 44 -4.26 -25.56 1.18
CA ALA A 44 -5.08 -26.76 1.35
C ALA A 44 -5.78 -26.68 2.71
N VAL A 45 -7.11 -26.72 2.71
CA VAL A 45 -7.93 -26.60 3.91
C VAL A 45 -8.43 -27.98 4.31
N ILE A 46 -8.21 -28.34 5.56
CA ILE A 46 -8.67 -29.59 6.16
C ILE A 46 -9.84 -29.26 7.06
N GLY A 47 -10.90 -30.04 6.98
CA GLY A 47 -12.04 -29.88 7.88
C GLY A 47 -12.84 -31.15 8.10
N VAL A 48 -13.91 -31.00 8.87
CA VAL A 48 -14.92 -32.04 9.15
C VAL A 48 -16.30 -31.57 8.71
N ASP A 49 -17.16 -32.51 8.33
CA ASP A 49 -18.60 -32.25 8.19
C ASP A 49 -19.24 -32.34 9.56
N HIS A 50 -19.94 -31.28 9.97
CA HIS A 50 -20.67 -31.22 11.22
C HIS A 50 -22.05 -30.61 11.00
N GLY A 51 -23.08 -31.47 10.95
CA GLY A 51 -24.47 -31.03 10.77
C GLY A 51 -24.75 -30.36 9.42
N GLY A 52 -24.04 -30.74 8.35
CA GLY A 52 -24.18 -30.13 7.02
C GLY A 52 -23.40 -28.84 6.83
N LEU A 53 -22.56 -28.48 7.81
CA LEU A 53 -21.64 -27.35 7.76
C LEU A 53 -20.20 -27.86 7.81
N TRP A 54 -19.40 -27.39 6.86
CA TRP A 54 -17.99 -27.72 6.77
C TRP A 54 -17.20 -26.86 7.78
N ARG A 55 -16.67 -27.47 8.84
CA ARG A 55 -15.80 -26.78 9.83
C ARG A 55 -14.34 -26.89 9.41
N ALA A 56 -13.70 -25.74 9.15
CA ALA A 56 -12.28 -25.67 8.83
C ALA A 56 -11.46 -25.84 10.12
N LEU A 57 -10.52 -26.79 10.10
CA LEU A 57 -9.66 -27.13 11.23
C LEU A 57 -8.20 -26.71 11.01
N ALA A 58 -7.78 -26.60 9.74
CA ALA A 58 -6.43 -26.18 9.40
C ALA A 58 -6.35 -25.62 7.98
N ALA A 59 -5.44 -24.65 7.77
CA ALA A 59 -5.02 -24.20 6.46
C ALA A 59 -3.49 -24.41 6.30
N VAL A 60 -3.12 -25.16 5.27
CA VAL A 60 -1.72 -25.51 4.98
C VAL A 60 -1.27 -24.74 3.74
N ASN A 61 -0.13 -24.06 3.80
CA ASN A 61 0.47 -23.37 2.64
C ASN A 61 1.93 -23.80 2.39
N SER A 62 2.48 -23.41 1.23
CA SER A 62 3.82 -23.83 0.77
C SER A 62 4.99 -22.96 1.25
N ILE A 63 4.74 -21.79 1.83
CA ILE A 63 5.81 -20.88 2.25
C ILE A 63 6.11 -21.13 3.72
N ASP A 64 6.86 -22.19 4.03
CA ASP A 64 7.47 -22.49 5.34
C ASP A 64 6.63 -22.11 6.57
N SER A 65 5.28 -22.14 6.50
CA SER A 65 4.34 -21.49 7.43
C SER A 65 2.93 -22.07 7.25
N ALA A 66 2.74 -23.36 7.54
CA ALA A 66 1.37 -23.78 7.81
C ALA A 66 0.85 -23.04 9.06
N ALA A 67 -0.43 -22.65 9.03
CA ALA A 67 -1.15 -22.19 10.21
C ALA A 67 -2.12 -23.32 10.58
N VAL A 68 -1.61 -24.36 11.22
CA VAL A 68 -2.42 -25.42 11.85
C VAL A 68 -2.59 -25.07 13.32
N LEU A 69 -3.77 -25.31 13.89
CA LEU A 69 -4.38 -24.60 15.01
C LEU A 69 -4.60 -25.50 16.27
N SER A 70 -4.37 -25.03 17.52
CA SER A 70 -4.70 -25.73 18.81
C SER A 70 -4.78 -24.82 20.06
N SER A 71 -5.24 -25.20 21.24
CA SER A 71 -4.88 -24.47 22.48
C SER A 71 -5.24 -25.31 23.68
N ARG A 72 -4.37 -25.28 24.69
CA ARG A 72 -4.57 -25.96 25.98
C ARG A 72 -5.09 -25.07 27.11
N ALA A 73 -5.62 -23.87 26.84
CA ALA A 73 -6.14 -23.04 27.92
C ALA A 73 -7.40 -22.22 27.58
N ALA A 74 -8.47 -22.55 28.30
CA ALA A 74 -9.63 -21.74 28.74
C ALA A 74 -10.51 -20.97 27.73
N ALA A 75 -10.18 -20.99 26.45
CA ALA A 75 -11.09 -20.77 25.32
C ALA A 75 -10.51 -21.57 24.14
N PRO A 76 -11.32 -22.14 23.24
CA PRO A 76 -10.80 -22.87 22.08
C PRO A 76 -10.07 -21.92 21.14
N ALA A 77 -8.79 -21.67 21.45
CA ALA A 77 -7.86 -20.93 20.63
C ALA A 77 -7.14 -21.89 19.65
N LEU A 78 -6.52 -21.28 18.64
CA LEU A 78 -6.18 -21.84 17.34
C LEU A 78 -4.62 -21.83 17.10
N VAL A 79 -3.75 -22.27 18.02
CA VAL A 79 -2.26 -22.47 17.99
C VAL A 79 -1.70 -22.95 16.66
N GLY A 80 -0.91 -22.08 16.02
CA GLY A 80 -0.12 -22.28 14.82
C GLY A 80 1.02 -23.32 14.93
N PHE A 81 1.18 -24.19 13.93
CA PHE A 81 2.38 -24.99 13.68
C PHE A 81 2.90 -24.83 12.25
N THR A 82 4.17 -24.51 12.13
CA THR A 82 4.94 -24.50 10.89
C THR A 82 5.24 -25.93 10.40
N LEU A 83 4.58 -26.38 9.31
CA LEU A 83 4.77 -27.73 8.76
C LEU A 83 5.99 -27.80 7.81
N ASN A 84 7.18 -27.97 8.38
CA ASN A 84 8.42 -28.08 7.58
C ASN A 84 8.91 -29.53 7.38
N ASP A 85 8.43 -30.50 8.17
CA ASP A 85 8.85 -31.91 8.06
C ASP A 85 7.78 -32.93 8.51
N ALA A 86 8.11 -34.22 8.40
CA ALA A 86 7.23 -35.34 8.75
C ALA A 86 6.84 -35.40 10.24
N ARG A 87 7.70 -34.91 11.15
CA ARG A 87 7.42 -34.84 12.58
C ARG A 87 6.42 -33.72 12.88
N SER A 88 6.51 -32.59 12.17
CA SER A 88 5.50 -31.54 12.23
C SER A 88 4.13 -32.04 11.77
N CYS A 89 4.07 -32.91 10.74
CA CYS A 89 2.79 -33.52 10.31
C CYS A 89 2.14 -34.37 11.40
N GLU A 90 2.94 -35.22 12.04
CA GLU A 90 2.47 -36.13 13.09
C GLU A 90 2.01 -35.34 14.32
N ALA A 91 2.79 -34.35 14.75
CA ALA A 91 2.40 -33.44 15.83
C ALA A 91 1.08 -32.71 15.51
N CYS A 92 0.94 -32.12 14.32
CA CYS A 92 -0.30 -31.47 13.90
C CYS A 92 -1.48 -32.44 13.87
N SER A 93 -1.30 -33.63 13.30
CA SER A 93 -2.39 -34.62 13.23
C SER A 93 -2.80 -35.14 14.61
N ALA A 94 -1.85 -35.35 15.51
CA ALA A 94 -2.11 -35.78 16.88
C ALA A 94 -2.85 -34.69 17.65
N VAL A 95 -2.52 -33.42 17.42
CA VAL A 95 -3.20 -32.27 18.02
C VAL A 95 -4.63 -32.12 17.50
N ILE A 96 -4.84 -32.19 16.17
CA ILE A 96 -6.20 -32.20 15.58
C ILE A 96 -7.01 -33.38 16.15
N ALA A 97 -6.39 -34.55 16.24
CA ALA A 97 -7.03 -35.76 16.74
C ALA A 97 -7.35 -35.70 18.26
N ASP A 98 -6.46 -35.14 19.07
CA ASP A 98 -6.67 -34.93 20.51
C ASP A 98 -7.79 -33.90 20.72
N TYR A 99 -7.78 -32.82 19.93
CA TYR A 99 -8.77 -31.76 19.98
C TYR A 99 -10.19 -32.24 19.63
N VAL A 100 -10.35 -32.99 18.54
CA VAL A 100 -11.68 -33.49 18.14
C VAL A 100 -12.14 -34.67 19.03
N ARG A 101 -11.23 -35.44 19.64
CA ARG A 101 -11.61 -36.49 20.60
C ARG A 101 -12.06 -35.94 21.95
N ASN A 102 -11.38 -34.89 22.43
CA ASN A 102 -11.59 -34.37 23.78
C ASN A 102 -12.45 -33.10 23.82
N GLY A 103 -12.56 -32.37 22.71
CA GLY A 103 -13.43 -31.21 22.54
C GLY A 103 -14.75 -31.60 21.90
N SER A 104 -15.85 -31.07 22.40
CA SER A 104 -17.12 -31.18 21.68
C SER A 104 -17.06 -30.29 20.44
N LEU A 105 -17.21 -30.86 19.24
CA LEU A 105 -17.32 -30.09 18.00
C LEU A 105 -18.47 -29.07 18.07
N ASP A 106 -19.52 -29.36 18.84
CA ASP A 106 -20.64 -28.46 19.12
C ASP A 106 -20.25 -27.27 20.02
N GLU A 107 -19.17 -27.39 20.80
CA GLU A 107 -18.63 -26.32 21.66
C GLU A 107 -17.61 -25.44 20.93
N LEU A 108 -17.29 -25.75 19.66
CA LEU A 108 -16.37 -24.94 18.87
C LEU A 108 -17.05 -23.66 18.39
N PRO A 109 -16.60 -22.47 18.86
CA PRO A 109 -17.13 -21.21 18.38
C PRO A 109 -16.89 -21.11 16.89
N PHE A 110 -17.81 -20.46 16.20
CA PHE A 110 -17.63 -20.14 14.79
C PHE A 110 -16.34 -19.33 14.62
N ASN A 111 -15.46 -19.77 13.71
CA ASN A 111 -14.11 -19.20 13.59
C ASN A 111 -13.91 -18.44 12.28
N ALA A 112 -12.90 -17.57 12.25
CA ALA A 112 -12.65 -16.69 11.11
C ALA A 112 -12.22 -17.44 9.82
N LEU A 113 -11.76 -18.69 9.91
CA LEU A 113 -11.50 -19.52 8.72
C LEU A 113 -12.80 -20.12 8.15
N ASP A 114 -13.71 -20.57 9.02
CA ASP A 114 -15.04 -21.05 8.61
C ASP A 114 -15.74 -19.97 7.77
N ALA A 115 -15.77 -18.74 8.30
CA ALA A 115 -16.32 -17.58 7.61
C ALA A 115 -15.59 -17.26 6.30
N ALA A 116 -14.26 -17.31 6.29
CA ALA A 116 -13.44 -16.91 5.14
C ALA A 116 -13.62 -17.83 3.95
N PHE A 117 -13.52 -19.14 4.17
CA PHE A 117 -13.62 -20.10 3.07
C PHE A 117 -15.07 -20.23 2.59
N GLY A 118 -16.05 -20.20 3.50
CA GLY A 118 -17.46 -20.13 3.12
C GLY A 118 -17.77 -18.89 2.27
N LEU A 119 -17.27 -17.72 2.66
CA LEU A 119 -17.47 -16.48 1.91
C LEU A 119 -16.69 -16.49 0.59
N LEU A 120 -15.44 -16.96 0.58
CA LEU A 120 -14.61 -17.06 -0.63
C LEU A 120 -15.26 -17.95 -1.70
N ASP A 121 -15.85 -19.07 -1.28
CA ASP A 121 -16.56 -19.96 -2.20
C ASP A 121 -17.80 -19.29 -2.79
N ALA A 122 -18.59 -18.63 -1.94
CA ALA A 122 -19.77 -17.89 -2.37
C ALA A 122 -19.39 -16.75 -3.33
N LEU A 123 -18.32 -16.00 -3.03
CA LEU A 123 -17.80 -14.93 -3.89
C LEU A 123 -17.39 -15.45 -5.26
N ARG A 124 -16.62 -16.55 -5.32
CA ARG A 124 -16.17 -17.16 -6.59
C ARG A 124 -17.32 -17.65 -7.47
N GLN A 125 -18.44 -18.05 -6.86
CA GLN A 125 -19.62 -18.53 -7.58
C GLN A 125 -20.54 -17.40 -8.03
N THR A 126 -20.50 -16.24 -7.38
CA THR A 126 -21.52 -15.19 -7.55
C THR A 126 -20.98 -13.88 -8.11
N ILE A 127 -19.70 -13.58 -7.97
CA ILE A 127 -19.08 -12.33 -8.42
C ILE A 127 -17.91 -12.66 -9.33
N GLU A 128 -18.17 -12.51 -10.63
CA GLU A 128 -17.13 -12.58 -11.66
C GLU A 128 -16.30 -11.29 -11.63
N VAL A 129 -14.98 -11.43 -11.63
CA VAL A 129 -14.05 -10.29 -11.71
C VAL A 129 -13.15 -10.47 -12.93
N PRO A 130 -13.40 -9.74 -14.03
CA PRO A 130 -12.59 -9.84 -15.24
C PRO A 130 -11.10 -9.56 -14.97
N GLY A 131 -10.24 -10.52 -15.28
CA GLY A 131 -8.79 -10.42 -15.05
C GLY A 131 -8.37 -10.36 -13.57
N GLY A 132 -9.31 -10.55 -12.64
CA GLY A 132 -9.07 -10.55 -11.20
C GLY A 132 -9.28 -11.94 -10.58
N ARG A 133 -8.78 -12.12 -9.36
CA ARG A 133 -8.89 -13.38 -8.61
C ARG A 133 -9.08 -13.17 -7.12
N TRP A 134 -9.96 -13.98 -6.54
CA TRP A 134 -10.19 -13.99 -5.10
C TRP A 134 -9.12 -14.79 -4.36
N ARG A 135 -8.48 -14.15 -3.38
CA ARG A 135 -7.39 -14.72 -2.58
C ARG A 135 -7.68 -14.59 -1.08
N PRO A 136 -7.61 -15.67 -0.30
CA PRO A 136 -7.58 -15.57 1.15
C PRO A 136 -6.15 -15.27 1.63
N SER A 137 -6.05 -14.47 2.68
CA SER A 137 -4.85 -14.24 3.46
C SER A 137 -5.14 -14.54 4.93
N VAL A 138 -4.17 -15.09 5.65
CA VAL A 138 -4.29 -15.48 7.06
C VAL A 138 -3.24 -14.71 7.85
N TRP A 139 -3.62 -14.12 8.98
CA TRP A 139 -2.73 -13.29 9.79
C TRP A 139 -2.93 -13.52 11.30
N GLY A 140 -1.94 -13.10 12.09
CA GLY A 140 -1.93 -13.25 13.55
C GLY A 140 -1.32 -14.59 14.03
N GLN A 141 -1.07 -14.69 15.33
CA GLN A 141 -0.45 -15.86 15.95
C GLN A 141 -1.48 -16.95 16.31
N TRP A 142 -2.78 -16.62 16.23
CA TRP A 142 -3.91 -17.50 16.58
C TRP A 142 -3.82 -18.13 17.98
N GLU A 143 -2.96 -17.58 18.83
CA GLU A 143 -2.90 -17.80 20.26
C GLU A 143 -3.93 -16.88 20.93
N GLY A 144 -4.66 -17.39 21.92
CA GLY A 144 -5.84 -16.73 22.51
C GLY A 144 -5.64 -15.33 23.12
N SER A 145 -4.41 -14.81 23.13
CA SER A 145 -4.04 -13.47 23.60
C SER A 145 -3.72 -12.45 22.49
N THR A 146 -3.73 -12.85 21.21
CA THR A 146 -3.40 -11.95 20.09
C THR A 146 -4.52 -11.88 19.07
N ALA A 147 -4.71 -10.70 18.46
CA ALA A 147 -5.63 -10.56 17.34
C ALA A 147 -5.19 -11.48 16.20
N SER A 148 -6.10 -12.32 15.75
CA SER A 148 -5.90 -13.24 14.64
C SER A 148 -7.10 -13.18 13.72
N GLY A 149 -6.90 -13.58 12.47
CA GLY A 149 -7.98 -13.53 11.52
C GLY A 149 -7.55 -13.85 10.11
N THR A 150 -8.48 -13.60 9.21
CA THR A 150 -8.31 -13.79 7.79
C THR A 150 -8.71 -12.51 7.06
N SER A 151 -8.24 -12.37 5.83
CA SER A 151 -8.79 -11.41 4.89
C SER A 151 -9.07 -12.05 3.56
N ILE A 152 -10.09 -11.56 2.88
CA ILE A 152 -10.34 -11.89 1.48
C ILE A 152 -9.91 -10.68 0.66
N GLU A 153 -9.05 -10.96 -0.30
CA GLU A 153 -8.41 -10.03 -1.19
C GLU A 153 -8.91 -10.27 -2.60
N LEU A 154 -8.92 -9.22 -3.40
CA LEU A 154 -9.19 -9.32 -4.83
C LEU A 154 -7.91 -8.94 -5.59
N GLY A 155 -7.13 -9.95 -5.96
CA GLY A 155 -5.88 -9.78 -6.71
C GLY A 155 -6.11 -9.58 -8.21
N GLY A 156 -5.09 -9.07 -8.91
CA GLY A 156 -4.98 -8.96 -10.36
C GLY A 156 -3.51 -8.76 -10.74
N ASP A 157 -3.15 -8.83 -12.01
CA ASP A 157 -1.76 -8.62 -12.44
C ASP A 157 -1.31 -7.16 -12.15
N GLY A 158 -0.22 -6.98 -11.39
CA GLY A 158 0.38 -5.66 -11.07
C GLY A 158 -0.30 -4.89 -9.94
N ASP A 159 -0.44 -3.56 -10.09
CA ASP A 159 -0.99 -2.61 -9.09
C ASP A 159 -2.52 -2.75 -8.85
N LEU A 160 -3.10 -3.89 -9.25
CA LEU A 160 -4.54 -4.16 -9.20
C LEU A 160 -4.98 -4.87 -7.92
N GLU A 161 -4.04 -5.21 -7.01
CA GLU A 161 -4.31 -5.95 -5.77
C GLU A 161 -5.16 -5.15 -4.76
N TRP A 162 -6.27 -5.75 -4.36
CA TRP A 162 -7.14 -5.27 -3.28
C TRP A 162 -6.86 -6.04 -2.02
N ASN A 163 -6.01 -5.45 -1.20
CA ASN A 163 -5.72 -6.00 0.11
C ASN A 163 -6.89 -5.71 1.04
N HIS A 164 -7.31 -6.74 1.78
CA HIS A 164 -8.34 -6.65 2.81
C HIS A 164 -9.68 -6.09 2.31
N LEU A 165 -10.22 -6.62 1.21
CA LEU A 165 -11.60 -6.28 0.82
C LEU A 165 -12.58 -6.73 1.90
N VAL A 166 -12.34 -7.90 2.48
CA VAL A 166 -13.01 -8.40 3.68
C VAL A 166 -11.96 -8.73 4.73
N GLN A 167 -12.24 -8.43 5.99
CA GLN A 167 -11.41 -8.81 7.14
C GLN A 167 -12.32 -9.46 8.14
N LEU A 168 -11.92 -10.66 8.54
CA LEU A 168 -12.62 -11.51 9.48
C LEU A 168 -11.68 -11.67 10.66
N THR A 169 -11.96 -10.94 11.72
CA THR A 169 -11.17 -10.98 12.95
C THR A 169 -11.79 -11.99 13.90
N GLN A 170 -10.98 -12.89 14.43
CA GLN A 170 -11.40 -13.79 15.50
C GLN A 170 -11.64 -12.99 16.77
N ALA A 171 -12.89 -12.97 17.24
CA ALA A 171 -13.29 -12.44 18.53
C ALA A 171 -13.43 -13.58 19.56
N ALA A 172 -13.63 -13.23 20.82
CA ALA A 172 -13.74 -14.21 21.91
C ALA A 172 -15.01 -15.09 21.80
N ASP A 173 -16.10 -14.56 21.27
CA ASP A 173 -17.42 -15.20 21.17
C ASP A 173 -17.89 -15.40 19.71
N GLY A 174 -17.03 -15.18 18.73
CA GLY A 174 -17.38 -15.31 17.32
C GLY A 174 -16.36 -14.67 16.37
N VAL A 175 -16.86 -14.20 15.22
CA VAL A 175 -16.06 -13.56 14.17
C VAL A 175 -16.61 -12.16 13.90
N ASP A 176 -15.74 -11.17 13.95
CA ASP A 176 -16.02 -9.82 13.48
C ASP A 176 -15.66 -9.69 12.01
N ALA A 177 -16.67 -9.64 11.15
CA ALA A 177 -16.53 -9.44 9.72
C ALA A 177 -16.69 -7.95 9.36
N VAL A 178 -15.73 -7.38 8.66
CA VAL A 178 -15.68 -5.96 8.31
C VAL A 178 -15.67 -5.80 6.79
N PHE A 179 -16.56 -4.93 6.28
CA PHE A 179 -16.75 -4.66 4.85
C PHE A 179 -16.88 -3.16 4.53
N PRO A 180 -16.20 -2.66 3.47
CA PRO A 180 -14.90 -3.15 3.02
C PRO A 180 -13.88 -3.02 4.17
N ALA A 181 -12.99 -3.99 4.31
CA ALA A 181 -12.09 -4.09 5.45
C ALA A 181 -10.82 -3.23 5.41
N ALA A 182 -10.53 -2.59 4.27
CA ALA A 182 -9.54 -1.54 4.25
C ALA A 182 -9.92 -0.52 5.35
N ALA A 183 -9.00 -0.31 6.28
CA ALA A 183 -9.21 0.16 7.65
C ALA A 183 -10.00 1.48 7.85
N MET A 184 -10.53 2.14 6.82
CA MET A 184 -10.98 3.52 6.90
C MET A 184 -12.15 3.89 5.95
N ALA A 185 -13.11 2.98 5.70
CA ALA A 185 -14.43 3.48 5.33
C ALA A 185 -14.92 4.43 6.44
N ALA A 186 -15.53 5.58 6.12
CA ALA A 186 -16.05 6.50 7.14
C ALA A 186 -17.07 5.83 8.08
N SER A 187 -17.64 4.70 7.65
CA SER A 187 -18.47 3.80 8.45
C SER A 187 -18.36 2.38 7.89
N PRO A 188 -17.38 1.56 8.33
CA PRO A 188 -17.29 0.18 7.87
C PRO A 188 -18.50 -0.60 8.40
N ILE A 189 -19.07 -1.46 7.57
CA ILE A 189 -20.17 -2.33 7.99
C ILE A 189 -19.56 -3.51 8.72
N ARG A 190 -20.10 -3.81 9.89
CA ARG A 190 -19.63 -4.88 10.76
C ARG A 190 -20.72 -5.91 10.95
N PHE A 191 -20.37 -7.16 10.77
CA PHE A 191 -21.19 -8.30 11.17
C PHE A 191 -20.45 -9.01 12.29
N HIS A 192 -21.16 -9.35 13.35
CA HIS A 192 -20.63 -10.18 14.42
C HIS A 192 -21.31 -11.55 14.32
N LEU A 193 -20.53 -12.57 13.97
CA LEU A 193 -20.99 -13.91 13.62
C LEU A 193 -20.63 -14.89 14.73
N ARG A 194 -21.58 -15.29 15.56
CA ARG A 194 -21.34 -16.16 16.73
C ARG A 194 -21.48 -17.62 16.37
N ALA A 195 -22.37 -17.90 15.43
CA ALA A 195 -22.70 -19.25 14.98
C ALA A 195 -22.76 -19.31 13.45
N PRO A 196 -22.66 -20.52 12.87
CA PRO A 196 -22.83 -20.71 11.42
C PRO A 196 -24.14 -20.17 10.86
N GLN A 197 -25.23 -20.19 11.64
CA GLN A 197 -26.53 -19.65 11.23
C GLN A 197 -26.48 -18.13 11.07
N ASP A 198 -25.72 -17.42 11.90
CA ASP A 198 -25.50 -15.97 11.75
C ASP A 198 -24.78 -15.68 10.44
N PHE A 199 -23.76 -16.48 10.11
CA PHE A 199 -23.03 -16.38 8.85
C PHE A 199 -23.96 -16.61 7.65
N LEU A 200 -24.75 -17.68 7.66
CA LEU A 200 -25.70 -17.97 6.58
C LEU A 200 -26.77 -16.87 6.44
N GLY A 201 -27.27 -16.34 7.56
CA GLY A 201 -28.23 -15.24 7.59
C GLY A 201 -27.63 -13.93 7.05
N ALA A 202 -26.35 -13.67 7.31
CA ALA A 202 -25.65 -12.47 6.83
C ALA A 202 -25.04 -12.63 5.42
N LEU A 203 -24.98 -13.85 4.87
CA LEU A 203 -24.20 -14.14 3.66
C LEU A 203 -24.62 -13.29 2.46
N GLN A 204 -25.93 -13.16 2.21
CA GLN A 204 -26.41 -12.37 1.08
C GLN A 204 -26.07 -10.89 1.22
N ASP A 205 -26.15 -10.34 2.43
CA ASP A 205 -25.77 -8.95 2.69
C ASP A 205 -24.26 -8.77 2.48
N MET A 206 -23.43 -9.68 3.00
CA MET A 206 -21.98 -9.66 2.81
C MET A 206 -21.61 -9.73 1.32
N LEU A 207 -22.24 -10.61 0.53
CA LEU A 207 -22.04 -10.70 -0.92
C LEU A 207 -22.46 -9.41 -1.63
N GLY A 208 -23.60 -8.84 -1.24
CA GLY A 208 -24.09 -7.56 -1.77
C GLY A 208 -23.08 -6.44 -1.54
N ARG A 209 -22.51 -6.33 -0.34
CA ARG A 209 -21.48 -5.31 -0.04
C ARG A 209 -20.21 -5.48 -0.86
N VAL A 210 -19.76 -6.71 -1.04
CA VAL A 210 -18.58 -6.98 -1.87
C VAL A 210 -18.87 -6.62 -3.33
N ARG A 211 -20.05 -6.98 -3.86
CA ARG A 211 -20.47 -6.62 -5.21
C ARG A 211 -20.55 -5.11 -5.41
N ASP A 212 -21.23 -4.40 -4.52
CA ASP A 212 -21.31 -2.92 -4.56
C ASP A 212 -19.92 -2.28 -4.60
N THR A 213 -18.97 -2.83 -3.85
CA THR A 213 -17.59 -2.32 -3.82
C THR A 213 -16.86 -2.58 -5.14
N VAL A 214 -17.01 -3.78 -5.72
CA VAL A 214 -16.43 -4.14 -7.02
C VAL A 214 -17.04 -3.29 -8.15
N ASP A 215 -18.36 -3.16 -8.20
CA ASP A 215 -19.08 -2.37 -9.21
C ASP A 215 -18.78 -0.87 -9.08
N GLY A 216 -18.66 -0.37 -7.84
CA GLY A 216 -18.23 0.99 -7.55
C GLY A 216 -16.84 1.30 -8.11
N ARG A 217 -15.89 0.36 -8.02
CA ARG A 217 -14.54 0.49 -8.61
C ARG A 217 -14.59 0.48 -10.13
N ALA A 218 -15.37 -0.42 -10.74
CA ALA A 218 -15.52 -0.45 -12.18
C ALA A 218 -16.07 0.89 -12.70
N THR A 219 -17.09 1.43 -12.02
CA THR A 219 -17.66 2.75 -12.31
C THR A 219 -16.62 3.86 -12.15
N PHE A 220 -15.84 3.82 -11.07
CA PHE A 220 -14.76 4.78 -10.82
C PHE A 220 -13.70 4.78 -11.93
N ARG A 221 -13.25 3.61 -12.39
CA ARG A 221 -12.26 3.50 -13.47
C ARG A 221 -12.79 3.96 -14.83
N ASN A 222 -14.09 3.84 -15.04
CA ASN A 222 -14.76 4.25 -16.27
C ASN A 222 -15.15 5.74 -16.28
N ARG A 223 -14.64 6.55 -15.35
CA ARG A 223 -14.82 8.01 -15.37
C ARG A 223 -14.18 8.62 -16.62
N ALA A 224 -14.64 9.81 -16.98
CA ALA A 224 -14.18 10.52 -18.17
C ALA A 224 -12.68 10.91 -18.13
N LEU A 225 -12.08 11.03 -16.94
CA LEU A 225 -10.67 11.32 -16.77
C LEU A 225 -10.11 10.64 -15.49
N PRO A 226 -9.63 9.39 -15.57
CA PRO A 226 -8.93 8.73 -14.46
C PRO A 226 -7.52 9.31 -14.25
N LEU A 227 -6.99 9.20 -13.03
CA LEU A 227 -5.66 9.75 -12.67
C LEU A 227 -4.54 9.27 -13.59
N GLY A 228 -4.49 7.98 -13.92
CA GLY A 228 -3.47 7.43 -14.81
C GLY A 228 -3.45 8.09 -16.18
N GLN A 229 -4.63 8.38 -16.75
CA GLN A 229 -4.76 9.08 -18.03
C GLN A 229 -4.35 10.55 -17.92
N ALA A 230 -4.78 11.26 -16.87
CA ALA A 230 -4.38 12.64 -16.62
C ALA A 230 -2.86 12.77 -16.43
N GLY A 231 -2.27 11.91 -15.60
CA GLY A 231 -0.84 11.88 -15.33
C GLY A 231 -0.01 11.59 -16.57
N GLU A 232 -0.42 10.60 -17.37
CA GLU A 232 0.30 10.25 -18.60
C GLU A 232 0.21 11.38 -19.64
N ARG A 233 -0.95 12.04 -19.74
CA ARG A 233 -1.14 13.19 -20.62
C ARG A 233 -0.21 14.36 -20.25
N ILE A 234 -0.14 14.71 -18.96
CA ILE A 234 0.76 15.76 -18.45
C ILE A 234 2.23 15.36 -18.69
N ARG A 235 2.60 14.13 -18.38
CA ARG A 235 3.97 13.61 -18.58
C ARG A 235 4.40 13.68 -20.04
N GLN A 236 3.55 13.28 -20.98
CA GLN A 236 3.83 13.39 -22.42
C GLN A 236 4.03 14.84 -22.85
N ARG A 237 3.22 15.76 -22.32
CA ARG A 237 3.34 17.18 -22.64
C ARG A 237 4.65 17.78 -22.10
N LEU A 238 5.01 17.45 -20.86
CA LEU A 238 6.29 17.83 -20.25
C LEU A 238 7.48 17.30 -21.06
N LYS A 239 7.44 16.03 -21.46
CA LYS A 239 8.49 15.41 -22.29
C LYS A 239 8.64 16.10 -23.66
N ALA A 240 7.54 16.60 -24.23
CA ALA A 240 7.55 17.33 -25.50
C ALA A 240 8.04 18.79 -25.35
N ALA A 241 7.92 19.38 -24.15
CA ALA A 241 8.37 20.73 -23.86
C ALA A 241 9.91 20.75 -23.70
N ARG A 242 10.61 21.30 -24.71
CA ARG A 242 12.08 21.40 -24.68
C ARG A 242 12.63 22.35 -23.60
N ALA A 243 11.77 23.17 -23.01
CA ALA A 243 12.16 24.17 -22.02
C ALA A 243 12.52 23.55 -20.66
N VAL A 244 11.99 22.37 -20.33
CA VAL A 244 12.33 21.66 -19.07
C VAL A 244 13.28 20.50 -19.39
N ARG A 245 14.53 20.63 -18.96
CA ARG A 245 15.54 19.57 -19.12
C ARG A 245 15.26 18.41 -18.16
N GLY A 246 15.53 17.19 -18.61
CA GLY A 246 15.42 15.98 -17.79
C GLY A 246 14.57 14.89 -18.44
N THR A 247 14.42 13.78 -17.73
CA THR A 247 13.48 12.71 -18.07
C THR A 247 12.29 12.76 -17.11
N PHE A 248 11.11 12.38 -17.57
CA PHE A 248 9.89 12.42 -16.78
C PHE A 248 9.31 11.02 -16.60
N ALA A 249 9.08 10.64 -15.34
CA ALA A 249 8.47 9.39 -14.95
C ALA A 249 7.19 9.67 -14.15
N LEU A 250 6.08 9.04 -14.54
CA LEU A 250 4.87 9.02 -13.74
C LEU A 250 4.96 7.82 -12.80
N GLN A 251 4.79 8.08 -11.51
CA GLN A 251 4.56 7.05 -10.51
C GLN A 251 3.21 7.35 -9.88
N TRP A 252 2.31 6.39 -9.87
CA TRP A 252 1.00 6.57 -9.25
C TRP A 252 0.54 5.27 -8.61
N SER A 253 -0.35 5.37 -7.63
CA SER A 253 -0.93 4.24 -6.95
C SER A 253 -2.42 4.45 -6.80
N GLU A 254 -3.22 3.38 -6.91
CA GLU A 254 -4.64 3.46 -6.58
C GLU A 254 -4.91 3.58 -5.07
N GLY A 255 -3.84 3.68 -4.26
CA GLY A 255 -3.89 3.50 -2.82
C GLY A 255 -4.27 2.07 -2.43
N LYS A 256 -3.94 1.66 -1.20
CA LYS A 256 -4.50 0.41 -0.64
C LYS A 256 -5.96 0.68 -0.25
N GLY A 257 -6.90 0.28 -1.08
CA GLY A 257 -8.30 0.16 -0.68
C GLY A 257 -9.25 1.28 -1.12
N PHE A 258 -9.32 1.60 -2.40
CA PHE A 258 -10.51 2.25 -2.98
C PHE A 258 -11.80 1.53 -2.49
N PRO A 259 -12.84 2.25 -2.00
CA PRO A 259 -13.05 3.69 -2.07
C PRO A 259 -12.51 4.52 -0.89
N SER A 260 -11.78 3.93 0.07
CA SER A 260 -11.33 4.64 1.28
C SER A 260 -10.14 5.59 1.07
N GLY A 261 -9.26 5.30 0.11
CA GLY A 261 -8.22 6.19 -0.38
C GLY A 261 -8.44 6.48 -1.86
N TRP A 262 -8.41 7.76 -2.23
CA TRP A 262 -8.37 8.12 -3.64
C TRP A 262 -6.97 7.86 -4.21
N PRO A 263 -6.86 7.44 -5.48
CA PRO A 263 -5.57 7.34 -6.15
C PRO A 263 -4.74 8.62 -6.03
N ASP A 264 -3.43 8.45 -5.92
CA ASP A 264 -2.46 9.52 -5.93
C ASP A 264 -1.35 9.24 -6.94
N GLY A 265 -0.67 10.30 -7.36
CA GLY A 265 0.42 10.20 -8.31
C GLY A 265 1.39 11.35 -8.22
N VAL A 266 2.60 11.09 -8.66
CA VAL A 266 3.69 12.06 -8.75
C VAL A 266 4.33 11.90 -10.12
N ILE A 267 4.50 13.01 -10.82
CA ILE A 267 5.41 13.06 -11.96
C ILE A 267 6.76 13.53 -11.43
N TRP A 268 7.74 12.65 -11.56
CA TRP A 268 9.13 12.89 -11.22
C TRP A 268 9.88 13.41 -12.44
N ARG A 269 10.63 14.49 -12.26
CA ARG A 269 11.67 14.92 -13.19
C ARG A 269 13.01 14.41 -12.68
N ASN A 270 13.74 13.68 -13.52
CA ASN A 270 15.12 13.28 -13.25
C ASN A 270 16.06 14.07 -14.15
N ASP A 271 16.99 14.80 -13.55
CA ASP A 271 18.04 15.53 -14.26
C ASP A 271 19.40 15.30 -13.59
N HIS A 272 20.40 16.13 -13.89
CA HIS A 272 21.75 15.99 -13.35
C HIS A 272 21.86 16.32 -11.85
N LEU A 273 20.84 16.93 -11.27
CA LEU A 273 20.76 17.28 -9.85
C LEU A 273 20.00 16.22 -9.03
N GLY A 274 19.33 15.29 -9.70
CA GLY A 274 18.63 14.18 -9.07
C GLY A 274 17.17 14.09 -9.49
N GLN A 275 16.37 13.51 -8.59
CA GLN A 275 14.94 13.26 -8.76
C GLN A 275 14.13 14.34 -8.03
N HIS A 276 13.22 15.00 -8.75
CA HIS A 276 12.41 16.10 -8.23
C HIS A 276 10.93 15.86 -8.53
N ALA A 277 10.06 15.99 -7.53
CA ALA A 277 8.61 15.95 -7.76
C ALA A 277 8.19 17.26 -8.46
N CYS A 278 7.66 17.18 -9.68
CA CYS A 278 7.27 18.37 -10.44
C CYS A 278 5.76 18.55 -10.54
N VAL A 279 4.99 17.47 -10.51
CA VAL A 279 3.52 17.51 -10.52
C VAL A 279 3.00 16.48 -9.53
N LEU A 280 2.11 16.91 -8.64
CA LEU A 280 1.35 16.05 -7.75
C LEU A 280 -0.06 15.87 -8.32
N LEU A 281 -0.55 14.64 -8.27
CA LEU A 281 -1.85 14.22 -8.77
C LEU A 281 -2.60 13.57 -7.61
N ARG A 282 -3.85 13.95 -7.41
CA ARG A 282 -4.72 13.32 -6.43
C ARG A 282 -6.12 13.20 -6.99
N GLU A 283 -6.63 12.00 -7.07
CA GLU A 283 -8.01 11.80 -7.49
C GLU A 283 -8.97 12.12 -6.34
N SER A 284 -10.21 12.43 -6.67
CA SER A 284 -11.27 12.71 -5.71
C SER A 284 -12.64 12.42 -6.33
N GLU A 285 -13.72 12.61 -5.58
CA GLU A 285 -15.07 12.59 -6.12
C GLU A 285 -15.28 13.69 -7.18
N ARG A 286 -14.50 14.78 -7.10
CA ARG A 286 -14.61 15.96 -7.96
C ARG A 286 -13.72 15.87 -9.21
N GLY A 287 -12.98 14.78 -9.39
CA GLY A 287 -12.02 14.59 -10.49
C GLY A 287 -10.57 14.51 -10.02
N VAL A 288 -9.63 14.69 -10.94
CA VAL A 288 -8.19 14.65 -10.70
C VAL A 288 -7.69 16.04 -10.36
N HIS A 289 -7.31 16.23 -9.11
CA HIS A 289 -6.59 17.41 -8.64
C HIS A 289 -5.12 17.34 -9.10
N VAL A 290 -4.63 18.42 -9.68
CA VAL A 290 -3.27 18.57 -10.18
C VAL A 290 -2.64 19.77 -9.49
N SER A 291 -1.46 19.59 -8.88
CA SER A 291 -0.66 20.65 -8.28
C SER A 291 0.74 20.67 -8.90
N ALA A 292 1.16 21.81 -9.45
CA ALA A 292 2.45 21.99 -10.11
C ALA A 292 2.96 23.42 -9.96
N GLY A 293 4.10 23.63 -9.28
CA GLY A 293 4.75 24.95 -9.18
C GLY A 293 3.86 26.08 -8.63
N GLY A 294 2.95 25.78 -7.69
CA GLY A 294 1.98 26.73 -7.15
C GLY A 294 0.70 26.92 -8.00
N CYS A 295 0.57 26.16 -9.08
CA CYS A 295 -0.63 26.08 -9.89
C CYS A 295 -1.45 24.85 -9.48
N GLU A 296 -2.69 25.06 -9.04
CA GLU A 296 -3.56 23.98 -8.57
C GLU A 296 -4.94 24.04 -9.21
N GLU A 297 -5.45 22.92 -9.72
CA GLU A 297 -6.78 22.82 -10.34
C GLU A 297 -7.31 21.38 -10.31
N THR A 298 -8.63 21.20 -10.39
CA THR A 298 -9.29 19.88 -10.45
C THR A 298 -10.00 19.65 -11.77
N PHE A 299 -9.73 18.52 -12.42
CA PHE A 299 -10.24 18.20 -13.76
C PHE A 299 -11.15 16.96 -13.75
N THR A 300 -12.31 17.05 -14.40
CA THR A 300 -13.21 15.91 -14.63
C THR A 300 -13.18 15.42 -16.07
N ARG A 301 -12.63 16.20 -17.00
CA ARG A 301 -12.60 15.90 -18.44
C ARG A 301 -11.23 16.21 -19.03
N GLN A 302 -10.84 15.43 -20.04
CA GLN A 302 -9.55 15.61 -20.71
C GLN A 302 -9.42 16.97 -21.41
N ASP A 303 -10.47 17.48 -22.04
CA ASP A 303 -10.41 18.75 -22.77
C ASP A 303 -10.08 19.94 -21.86
N ASP A 304 -10.60 19.93 -20.63
CA ASP A 304 -10.32 20.97 -19.64
C ASP A 304 -8.86 20.90 -19.17
N LEU A 305 -8.33 19.69 -18.97
CA LEU A 305 -6.92 19.47 -18.66
C LEU A 305 -6.04 19.95 -19.82
N ASP A 306 -6.38 19.59 -21.06
CA ASP A 306 -5.61 19.95 -22.26
C ASP A 306 -5.54 21.48 -22.47
N ALA A 307 -6.64 22.19 -22.22
CA ALA A 307 -6.67 23.65 -22.24
C ALA A 307 -5.77 24.28 -21.18
N TRP A 308 -5.56 23.59 -20.04
CA TRP A 308 -4.79 24.09 -18.91
C TRP A 308 -3.32 23.64 -18.92
N LEU A 309 -2.95 22.65 -19.74
CA LEU A 309 -1.58 22.16 -19.90
C LEU A 309 -0.53 23.26 -20.08
N PRO A 310 -0.74 24.33 -20.89
CA PRO A 310 0.24 25.42 -20.99
C PRO A 310 0.59 26.07 -19.64
N ARG A 311 -0.39 26.19 -18.73
CA ARG A 311 -0.16 26.76 -17.39
C ARG A 311 0.67 25.82 -16.51
N ILE A 312 0.41 24.52 -16.57
CA ILE A 312 1.22 23.50 -15.88
C ILE A 312 2.67 23.56 -16.38
N LEU A 313 2.88 23.62 -17.70
CA LEU A 313 4.21 23.73 -18.28
C LEU A 313 4.94 24.97 -17.77
N SER A 314 4.30 26.15 -17.85
CA SER A 314 4.89 27.39 -17.36
C SER A 314 5.22 27.33 -15.87
N ALA A 315 4.36 26.74 -15.04
CA ALA A 315 4.62 26.59 -13.61
C ALA A 315 5.79 25.63 -13.31
N VAL A 316 5.89 24.51 -14.05
CA VAL A 316 7.02 23.57 -13.92
C VAL A 316 8.33 24.17 -14.47
N GLU A 317 8.26 24.97 -15.53
CA GLU A 317 9.40 25.73 -16.06
C GLU A 317 9.89 26.77 -15.06
N GLU A 318 8.96 27.54 -14.49
CA GLU A 318 9.27 28.54 -13.46
C GLU A 318 9.91 27.87 -12.24
N GLU A 319 9.28 26.86 -11.66
CA GLU A 319 9.80 26.09 -10.53
C GLU A 319 11.15 25.41 -10.86
N GLY A 320 11.29 24.91 -12.09
CA GLY A 320 12.54 24.35 -12.59
C GLY A 320 13.67 25.37 -12.67
N SER A 321 13.35 26.62 -13.02
CA SER A 321 14.30 27.72 -13.11
C SER A 321 14.65 28.36 -11.76
N ARG A 322 13.78 28.23 -10.76
CA ARG A 322 14.02 28.76 -9.40
C ARG A 322 15.29 28.16 -8.84
N LEU A 323 16.20 29.01 -8.37
CA LEU A 323 17.36 28.56 -7.60
C LEU A 323 16.89 28.03 -6.23
N THR A 324 17.17 26.76 -5.98
CA THR A 324 16.93 26.07 -4.71
C THR A 324 18.26 25.55 -4.17
N ALA A 325 18.30 25.13 -2.91
CA ALA A 325 19.54 24.74 -2.23
C ALA A 325 20.24 23.55 -2.92
N ASP A 326 19.47 22.61 -3.45
CA ASP A 326 19.90 21.46 -4.25
C ASP A 326 20.44 21.83 -5.65
N LYS A 327 20.15 23.05 -6.14
CA LYS A 327 20.64 23.57 -7.43
C LYS A 327 21.88 24.44 -7.30
N LEU A 328 22.47 24.52 -6.11
CA LEU A 328 23.71 25.26 -5.89
C LEU A 328 24.91 24.43 -6.40
N GLU A 329 25.72 25.03 -7.26
CA GLU A 329 26.88 24.37 -7.88
C GLU A 329 28.18 24.86 -7.22
N PRO A 330 28.98 23.96 -6.60
CA PRO A 330 30.26 24.33 -6.00
C PRO A 330 31.16 25.10 -6.97
N GLY A 331 31.70 26.22 -6.50
CA GLY A 331 32.54 27.14 -7.28
C GLY A 331 31.76 28.16 -8.11
N ARG A 332 30.43 28.04 -8.26
CA ARG A 332 29.61 28.98 -9.03
C ARG A 332 29.35 30.28 -8.27
N SER A 333 29.40 31.40 -8.99
CA SER A 333 29.09 32.72 -8.46
C SER A 333 27.61 33.07 -8.65
N TYR A 334 27.02 33.62 -7.60
CA TYR A 334 25.64 34.07 -7.51
C TYR A 334 25.63 35.55 -7.13
N GLY A 335 24.88 36.35 -7.89
CA GLY A 335 24.66 37.76 -7.57
C GLY A 335 23.48 37.92 -6.63
N VAL A 336 23.61 38.79 -5.63
CA VAL A 336 22.48 39.23 -4.80
C VAL A 336 21.56 40.09 -5.65
N ILE A 337 20.28 39.73 -5.74
CA ILE A 337 19.27 40.42 -6.56
C ILE A 337 18.21 41.14 -5.71
N ALA A 338 18.05 40.75 -4.45
CA ALA A 338 17.21 41.43 -3.46
C ALA A 338 17.96 41.55 -2.14
N GLU A 339 17.69 42.62 -1.38
CA GLU A 339 18.31 42.84 -0.09
C GLU A 339 17.81 41.82 0.94
N PHE A 340 18.72 41.27 1.75
CA PHE A 340 18.37 40.41 2.89
C PHE A 340 19.37 40.56 4.04
N ALA A 341 18.94 40.22 5.26
CA ALA A 341 19.79 40.25 6.45
C ALA A 341 20.06 38.82 6.94
N TRP A 342 21.30 38.56 7.36
CA TRP A 342 21.72 37.31 7.97
C TRP A 342 22.89 37.53 8.92
N GLY A 343 22.86 36.93 10.12
CA GLY A 343 23.96 37.02 11.09
C GLY A 343 24.32 38.46 11.51
N GLY A 344 23.34 39.37 11.56
CA GLY A 344 23.55 40.80 11.86
C GLY A 344 24.20 41.61 10.73
N ARG A 345 24.30 41.03 9.52
CA ARG A 345 24.86 41.66 8.32
C ARG A 345 23.78 41.82 7.26
N THR A 346 23.88 42.86 6.44
CA THR A 346 22.97 43.10 5.30
C THR A 346 23.69 42.80 4.00
N PHE A 347 23.04 42.01 3.15
CA PHE A 347 23.47 41.69 1.81
C PHE A 347 22.65 42.52 0.82
N THR A 348 23.32 43.29 -0.04
CA THR A 348 22.67 44.26 -0.92
C THR A 348 22.74 43.85 -2.39
N PRO A 349 21.76 44.24 -3.22
CA PRO A 349 21.79 43.94 -4.65
C PRO A 349 23.11 44.35 -5.33
N GLY A 350 23.65 43.46 -6.17
CA GLY A 350 24.92 43.65 -6.87
C GLY A 350 26.15 43.05 -6.17
N GLN A 351 26.03 42.68 -4.88
CA GLN A 351 27.04 41.86 -4.22
C GLN A 351 27.12 40.46 -4.85
N VAL A 352 28.27 39.79 -4.70
CA VAL A 352 28.53 38.49 -5.32
C VAL A 352 29.01 37.49 -4.26
N LEU A 353 28.34 36.35 -4.23
CA LEU A 353 28.64 35.21 -3.38
C LEU A 353 29.07 34.02 -4.27
N ARG A 354 30.17 33.36 -3.95
CA ARG A 354 30.54 32.09 -4.56
C ARG A 354 30.09 30.96 -3.65
N PHE A 355 29.24 30.06 -4.14
CA PHE A 355 28.90 28.86 -3.38
C PHE A 355 30.12 27.95 -3.32
N GLU A 356 30.59 27.61 -2.12
CA GLU A 356 31.77 26.76 -1.94
C GLU A 356 31.37 25.28 -1.88
N LYS A 357 30.43 24.93 -1.00
CA LYS A 357 29.97 23.54 -0.76
C LYS A 357 28.76 23.47 0.16
N ALA A 358 28.12 22.30 0.18
CA ALA A 358 27.21 21.86 1.23
C ALA A 358 27.86 20.71 2.02
N ASP A 359 27.94 20.83 3.34
CA ASP A 359 28.42 19.75 4.23
C ASP A 359 27.25 19.16 5.03
N TYR A 360 27.09 17.84 5.02
CA TYR A 360 26.15 17.16 5.92
C TYR A 360 26.75 17.03 7.32
N VAL A 361 26.00 17.38 8.36
CA VAL A 361 26.37 17.26 9.78
C VAL A 361 25.65 16.03 10.36
N PRO A 362 26.31 14.85 10.48
CA PRO A 362 25.61 13.60 10.78
C PRO A 362 24.96 13.56 12.16
N ARG A 363 25.57 14.26 13.14
CA ARG A 363 25.10 14.26 14.53
C ARG A 363 23.67 14.83 14.66
N ASP A 364 23.38 15.83 13.85
CA ASP A 364 22.17 16.64 13.97
C ASP A 364 21.28 16.52 12.71
N ALA A 365 21.71 15.71 11.73
CA ALA A 365 20.99 15.36 10.51
C ALA A 365 20.56 16.54 9.62
N TYR A 366 21.43 17.54 9.43
CA TYR A 366 21.17 18.70 8.57
C TYR A 366 22.35 19.05 7.64
N HIS A 367 22.10 19.82 6.58
CA HIS A 367 23.15 20.37 5.71
C HIS A 367 23.52 21.82 6.05
N LEU A 368 24.82 22.13 5.89
CA LEU A 368 25.41 23.44 6.06
C LEU A 368 25.92 23.95 4.71
N TYR A 369 25.37 25.06 4.23
CA TYR A 369 25.66 25.66 2.92
C TYR A 369 26.61 26.84 3.09
N GLN A 370 27.80 26.76 2.49
CA GLN A 370 28.85 27.75 2.64
C GLN A 370 29.00 28.60 1.38
N PHE A 371 28.98 29.92 1.54
CA PHE A 371 29.21 30.90 0.49
C PHE A 371 30.32 31.86 0.86
N ARG A 372 31.23 32.12 -0.08
CA ARG A 372 32.32 33.07 0.05
C ARG A 372 31.98 34.40 -0.61
N GLY A 373 32.15 35.51 0.11
CA GLY A 373 32.03 36.85 -0.46
C GLY A 373 33.11 37.14 -1.50
N GLN A 374 32.72 37.60 -2.69
CA GLN A 374 33.67 37.92 -3.78
C GLN A 374 33.86 39.41 -4.04
N SER A 375 32.86 40.24 -3.72
CA SER A 375 32.97 41.69 -3.89
C SER A 375 33.56 42.35 -2.64
N PRO A 376 34.28 43.49 -2.76
CA PRO A 376 34.79 44.23 -1.61
C PRO A 376 33.68 44.53 -0.60
N GLY A 377 33.91 44.17 0.67
CA GLY A 377 32.93 44.37 1.74
C GLY A 377 31.74 43.39 1.75
N THR A 378 31.68 42.41 0.84
CA THR A 378 30.67 41.34 0.92
C THR A 378 31.12 40.28 1.93
N PRO A 379 30.36 40.06 3.01
CA PRO A 379 30.70 39.04 3.99
C PRO A 379 30.46 37.62 3.46
N ASP A 380 31.12 36.64 4.07
CA ASP A 380 30.77 35.23 3.89
C ASP A 380 29.38 34.94 4.48
N LEU A 381 28.66 34.01 3.84
CA LEU A 381 27.31 33.59 4.20
C LEU A 381 27.32 32.08 4.50
N LEU A 382 26.68 31.69 5.61
CA LEU A 382 26.60 30.31 6.05
C LEU A 382 25.15 29.98 6.41
N LEU A 383 24.50 29.06 5.71
CA LEU A 383 23.10 28.72 5.98
C LEU A 383 22.99 27.29 6.50
N ALA A 384 22.29 27.07 7.61
CA ALA A 384 22.06 25.74 8.18
C ALA A 384 20.59 25.33 8.07
N GLU A 385 20.31 24.11 7.60
CA GLU A 385 18.94 23.55 7.58
C GLU A 385 18.29 23.45 8.98
N ALA A 386 19.10 23.37 10.04
CA ALA A 386 18.61 23.31 11.43
C ALA A 386 18.17 24.68 11.99
N SER A 387 18.40 25.78 11.29
CA SER A 387 18.04 27.14 11.71
C SER A 387 16.80 27.61 10.95
N ASP A 388 15.70 27.90 11.65
CA ASP A 388 14.45 28.36 11.02
C ASP A 388 14.65 29.61 10.17
N SER A 389 15.49 30.56 10.61
CA SER A 389 15.78 31.78 9.84
C SER A 389 16.56 31.49 8.56
N ASP A 390 17.51 30.55 8.62
CA ASP A 390 18.32 30.17 7.47
C ASP A 390 17.49 29.36 6.48
N LEU A 391 16.60 28.51 6.99
CA LEU A 391 15.69 27.70 6.20
C LEU A 391 14.69 28.55 5.41
N VAL A 392 14.25 29.70 5.97
CA VAL A 392 13.49 30.71 5.22
C VAL A 392 14.32 31.28 4.06
N LEU A 393 15.61 31.57 4.25
CA LEU A 393 16.48 32.06 3.18
C LEU A 393 16.76 30.97 2.14
N LEU A 394 17.00 29.72 2.55
CA LEU A 394 17.20 28.57 1.66
C LEU A 394 15.99 28.32 0.76
N ARG A 395 14.76 28.47 1.29
CA ARG A 395 13.51 28.36 0.52
C ARG A 395 13.29 29.51 -0.46
N ARG A 396 13.93 30.67 -0.21
CA ARG A 396 13.79 31.89 -0.99
C ARG A 396 15.03 32.23 -1.83
N LEU A 397 15.97 31.29 -2.00
CA LEU A 397 17.22 31.53 -2.74
C LEU A 397 16.98 32.16 -4.11
N HIS A 398 15.96 31.71 -4.84
CA HIS A 398 15.57 32.26 -6.13
C HIS A 398 15.09 33.73 -6.11
N GLU A 399 14.66 34.24 -4.96
CA GLU A 399 14.25 35.64 -4.79
C GLU A 399 15.42 36.55 -4.43
N ILE A 400 16.46 36.00 -3.77
CA ILE A 400 17.58 36.78 -3.22
C ILE A 400 18.89 36.59 -4.00
N LEU A 401 19.06 35.48 -4.71
CA LEU A 401 20.25 35.14 -5.50
C LEU A 401 19.89 34.74 -6.93
N ALA A 402 20.70 35.17 -7.89
CA ALA A 402 20.66 34.70 -9.26
C ALA A 402 22.04 34.20 -9.72
N PRO A 403 22.12 33.11 -10.50
CA PRO A 403 23.40 32.67 -11.06
C PRO A 403 24.01 33.78 -11.92
N ARG A 404 25.27 34.12 -11.68
CA ARG A 404 25.96 35.07 -12.55
C ARG A 404 26.41 34.34 -13.80
N SER A 405 25.98 34.80 -14.98
CA SER A 405 26.53 34.31 -16.24
C SER A 405 28.04 34.48 -16.18
N ALA A 406 28.80 33.41 -16.42
CA ALA A 406 30.23 33.54 -16.65
C ALA A 406 30.37 34.55 -17.79
N ARG A 407 30.90 35.74 -17.49
CA ARG A 407 31.28 36.68 -18.56
C ARG A 407 32.36 35.95 -19.34
N SER A 408 32.02 35.53 -20.56
CA SER A 408 32.94 34.97 -21.56
C SER A 408 34.11 35.90 -21.80
#